data_AF-L8HE09-F1
#
_entry.id   AF-L8HE09-F1
#
_cell.length_a   1.000
_cell.length_b   1.000
_cell.length_c   1.000
_cell.angle_alpha   90.00
_cell.angle_beta   90.00
_cell.angle_gamma   90.00
#
_symmetry.space_group_name_H-M   'P 1'
#
loop_
_entity.id
_entity.type
_entity.pdbx_description
1 polymer ?
#
loop_
_entity_poly.entity_id
_entity_poly.type
_entity_poly.pdbx_seq_one_letter_code
_entity_poly.pdbx_strand_id
1 'polypeptide(L)'
;MLLVLYKDAFAVGYTWLYARVKKWLQSSSRTLCHNTQLLQTCFKEWGKTKVELGKLKSWERKAASLALKGVVMKGSLWMDSFDAHLKGKSTVSHKSPSWLFKCNSPTQQFMVLQDAEGVVCTLWGGYSPKVFNGDFLKMNQDWIKQSLA
;
A
#
# COMPACT_ATOMS: atom_id res chain seq x y z
N MET A 1 19.23 -8.36 -0.55
CA MET A 1 19.07 -7.12 0.26
C MET A 1 18.99 -5.86 -0.61
N LEU A 2 19.97 -5.57 -1.47
CA LEU A 2 20.00 -4.34 -2.28
C LEU A 2 18.74 -4.14 -3.18
N LEU A 3 18.25 -5.23 -3.80
CA LEU A 3 17.06 -5.17 -4.64
C LEU A 3 15.76 -4.89 -3.86
N VAL A 4 15.69 -5.36 -2.62
CA VAL A 4 14.56 -5.09 -1.72
C VAL A 4 14.55 -3.62 -1.34
N LEU A 5 15.69 -3.10 -0.90
CA LEU A 5 15.86 -1.69 -0.57
C LEU A 5 15.54 -0.77 -1.75
N TYR A 6 16.03 -1.11 -2.96
CA TYR A 6 15.73 -0.35 -4.16
C TYR A 6 14.23 -0.37 -4.50
N LYS A 7 13.59 -1.55 -4.43
CA LYS A 7 12.16 -1.70 -4.68
C LYS A 7 11.33 -0.83 -3.72
N ASP A 8 11.68 -0.84 -2.44
CA ASP A 8 10.94 -0.15 -1.40
C ASP A 8 11.21 1.36 -1.40
N ALA A 9 12.46 1.79 -1.64
CA ALA A 9 12.84 3.20 -1.71
C ALA A 9 12.27 3.93 -2.95
N PHE A 10 12.13 3.23 -4.07
CA PHE A 10 11.65 3.82 -5.33
C PHE A 10 10.24 3.34 -5.74
N ALA A 11 9.54 2.62 -4.86
CA ALA A 11 8.19 2.10 -5.07
C ALA A 11 7.99 1.36 -6.41
N VAL A 12 8.96 0.54 -6.81
CA VAL A 12 8.98 -0.09 -8.14
C VAL A 12 8.26 -1.43 -8.15
N GLY A 13 7.50 -1.72 -9.21
CA GLY A 13 6.80 -3.00 -9.38
C GLY A 13 7.74 -4.18 -9.65
N TYR A 14 7.39 -5.37 -9.17
CA TYR A 14 8.20 -6.60 -9.32
C TYR A 14 8.48 -6.95 -10.78
N THR A 15 7.51 -6.79 -11.68
CA THR A 15 7.68 -7.09 -13.11
C THR A 15 8.76 -6.22 -13.75
N TRP A 16 8.76 -4.93 -13.42
CA TRP A 16 9.75 -3.99 -13.92
C TRP A 16 11.13 -4.27 -13.31
N LEU A 17 11.18 -4.52 -11.99
CA LEU A 17 12.43 -4.84 -11.30
C LEU A 17 13.05 -6.12 -11.86
N TYR A 18 12.23 -7.16 -12.03
CA TYR A 18 12.62 -8.41 -12.66
C TYR A 18 13.17 -8.19 -14.07
N ALA A 19 12.49 -7.41 -14.92
CA ALA A 19 12.94 -7.12 -16.28
C ALA A 19 14.36 -6.52 -16.33
N ARG A 20 14.75 -5.74 -15.31
CA ARG A 20 16.10 -5.17 -15.17
C ARG A 20 17.14 -6.13 -14.60
N VAL A 21 16.75 -7.04 -13.71
CA VAL A 21 17.70 -7.92 -13.02
C VAL A 21 17.85 -9.30 -13.64
N LYS A 22 16.90 -9.73 -14.49
CA LYS A 22 16.88 -11.08 -15.07
C LYS A 22 18.15 -11.50 -15.83
N LYS A 23 18.92 -10.53 -16.34
CA LYS A 23 20.16 -10.81 -17.08
C LYS A 23 21.30 -11.32 -16.19
N TRP A 24 21.31 -10.94 -14.91
CA TRP A 24 22.39 -11.24 -13.97
C TRP A 24 21.90 -11.95 -12.71
N LEU A 25 20.58 -12.03 -12.50
CA LEU A 25 19.94 -12.83 -11.47
C LEU A 25 19.02 -13.85 -12.14
N GLN A 26 19.48 -15.11 -12.20
CA GLN A 26 18.69 -16.23 -12.71
C GLN A 26 17.62 -16.64 -11.69
N SER A 27 16.58 -15.82 -11.56
CA SER A 27 15.45 -16.07 -10.68
C SER A 27 14.16 -15.71 -11.40
N SER A 28 13.02 -16.32 -11.04
CA SER A 28 11.73 -15.87 -11.58
C SER A 28 11.22 -14.64 -10.83
N SER A 29 10.29 -13.87 -11.43
CA SER A 29 9.58 -12.79 -10.73
C SER A 29 8.89 -13.28 -9.43
N ARG A 30 8.37 -14.52 -9.45
CA ARG A 30 7.75 -15.15 -8.28
C ARG A 30 8.79 -15.43 -7.18
N THR A 31 9.96 -15.94 -7.54
CA THR A 31 11.09 -16.17 -6.63
C THR A 31 11.57 -14.85 -6.02
N LEU A 32 11.70 -13.80 -6.83
CA LEU A 32 12.08 -12.47 -6.38
C LEU A 32 11.07 -11.91 -5.36
N CYS A 33 9.77 -12.03 -5.64
CA CYS A 33 8.72 -11.60 -4.73
C CYS A 33 8.77 -12.36 -3.39
N HIS A 34 8.83 -13.69 -3.45
CA HIS A 34 8.91 -14.55 -2.27
C HIS A 34 10.12 -14.22 -1.39
N ASN A 35 11.31 -14.09 -2.00
CA ASN A 35 12.53 -13.77 -1.28
C ASN A 35 12.50 -12.37 -0.67
N THR A 36 11.89 -11.39 -1.36
CA THR A 36 11.69 -10.06 -0.80
C THR A 36 10.82 -10.09 0.45
N GLN A 37 9.71 -10.85 0.44
CA GLN A 37 8.84 -11.00 1.62
C GLN A 37 9.55 -11.69 2.79
N LEU A 38 10.35 -12.72 2.52
CA LEU A 38 11.16 -13.38 3.54
C LEU A 38 12.16 -12.41 4.16
N LEU A 39 12.90 -11.67 3.33
CA LEU A 39 13.85 -10.67 3.81
C LEU A 39 13.15 -9.58 4.64
N GLN A 40 12.01 -9.06 4.18
CA GLN A 40 11.23 -8.08 4.95
C GLN A 40 10.78 -8.63 6.31
N THR A 41 10.40 -9.91 6.36
CA THR A 41 10.02 -10.59 7.61
C THR A 41 11.21 -10.73 8.55
N CYS A 42 12.36 -11.21 8.05
CA CYS A 42 13.59 -11.36 8.83
C CYS A 42 14.09 -10.02 9.37
N PHE A 43 13.99 -8.95 8.57
CA PHE A 43 14.46 -7.62 8.94
C PHE A 43 13.40 -6.77 9.63
N LYS A 44 12.20 -7.28 9.89
CA LYS A 44 11.09 -6.52 10.49
C LYS A 44 11.50 -5.91 11.83
N GLU A 45 12.01 -6.74 12.75
CA GLU A 45 12.35 -6.28 14.11
C GLU A 45 13.55 -5.34 14.10
N TRP A 46 14.58 -5.62 13.29
CA TRP A 46 15.68 -4.70 13.09
C TRP A 46 15.21 -3.37 12.48
N GLY A 47 14.34 -3.43 11.47
CA GLY A 47 13.76 -2.27 10.80
C GLY A 47 13.02 -1.36 11.79
N LYS A 48 12.23 -1.93 12.72
CA LYS A 48 11.56 -1.15 13.78
C LYS A 48 12.54 -0.35 14.65
N THR A 49 13.77 -0.86 14.87
CA THR A 49 14.80 -0.13 15.64
C THR A 49 15.46 1.01 14.87
N LYS A 50 15.31 1.02 13.54
CA LYS A 50 15.94 2.01 12.63
C LYS A 50 14.96 2.98 12.01
N VAL A 51 13.68 2.60 11.91
CA VAL A 51 12.60 3.46 11.43
C VAL A 51 12.18 4.35 12.58
N GLU A 52 12.78 5.54 12.65
CA GLU A 52 12.30 6.62 13.49
C GLU A 52 11.06 7.24 12.85
N LEU A 53 9.95 7.31 13.60
CA LEU A 53 8.79 8.13 13.24
C LEU A 53 9.22 9.61 13.32
N GLY A 54 9.72 10.13 12.21
CA GLY A 54 10.08 11.55 12.10
C GLY A 54 8.86 12.44 11.90
N LYS A 55 8.97 13.71 12.32
CA LYS A 55 8.00 14.76 11.97
C LYS A 55 8.01 15.04 10.47
N LEU A 56 6.87 15.39 9.87
CA LEU A 56 6.73 15.67 8.42
C LEU A 56 7.87 16.53 7.85
N LYS A 57 8.20 17.67 8.50
CA LYS A 57 9.31 18.55 8.08
C LYS A 57 10.69 17.85 8.03
N SER A 58 10.92 16.87 8.89
CA SER A 58 12.16 16.07 8.91
C SER A 58 12.21 15.15 7.70
N TRP A 59 11.07 14.53 7.36
CA TRP A 59 10.94 13.69 6.17
C TRP A 59 11.05 14.49 4.88
N GLU A 60 10.42 15.66 4.78
CA GLU A 60 10.56 16.55 3.62
C GLU A 60 12.02 16.96 3.40
N ARG A 61 12.73 17.34 4.47
CA ARG A 61 14.15 17.70 4.41
C ARG A 61 15.03 16.51 4.00
N LYS A 62 14.77 15.32 4.54
CA LYS A 62 15.48 14.08 4.17
C LYS A 62 15.17 13.67 2.73
N ALA A 63 13.93 13.73 2.29
CA ALA A 63 13.52 13.44 0.92
C ALA A 63 14.17 14.39 -0.09
N ALA A 64 14.24 15.68 0.24
CA ALA A 64 14.95 16.69 -0.54
C ALA A 64 16.46 16.37 -0.63
N SER A 65 17.08 15.95 0.48
CA SER A 65 18.51 15.56 0.51
C SER A 65 18.82 14.29 -0.30
N LEU A 66 17.86 13.37 -0.38
CA LEU A 66 17.98 12.12 -1.14
C LEU A 66 17.66 12.31 -2.64
N ALA A 67 17.31 13.53 -3.06
CA ALA A 67 16.91 13.87 -4.42
C ALA A 67 15.84 12.93 -4.99
N LEU A 68 14.92 12.44 -4.14
CA LEU A 68 13.85 11.55 -4.56
C LEU A 68 12.93 12.30 -5.52
N LYS A 69 12.91 11.89 -6.80
CA LYS A 69 12.05 12.49 -7.83
C LYS A 69 10.71 11.74 -7.87
N GLY A 70 9.59 12.43 -7.61
CA GLY A 70 8.24 11.88 -7.78
C GLY A 70 7.21 12.32 -6.73
N VAL A 71 6.08 11.60 -6.70
CA VAL A 71 4.85 11.88 -5.91
C VAL A 71 5.07 11.99 -4.39
N VAL A 72 6.22 11.52 -3.89
CA VAL A 72 6.53 11.39 -2.46
C VAL A 72 6.97 12.72 -1.82
N MET A 73 7.21 13.79 -2.58
CA MET A 73 7.75 15.05 -2.04
C MET A 73 6.82 15.83 -1.09
N LYS A 74 5.51 15.55 -1.04
CA LYS A 74 4.52 16.33 -0.26
C LYS A 74 3.40 15.49 0.39
N GLY A 75 3.50 14.16 0.37
CA GLY A 75 2.44 13.31 0.90
C GLY A 75 2.40 13.33 2.42
N SER A 76 1.63 14.23 3.02
CA SER A 76 1.31 14.26 4.45
C SER A 76 0.09 13.38 4.81
N LEU A 77 -0.53 12.77 3.80
CA LEU A 77 -1.71 11.93 3.94
C LEU A 77 -1.43 10.52 3.40
N TRP A 78 -1.86 9.54 4.17
CA TRP A 78 -1.80 8.12 3.87
C TRP A 78 -3.21 7.66 3.54
N MET A 79 -3.40 7.06 2.38
CA MET A 79 -4.68 6.46 2.04
C MET A 79 -4.50 4.97 1.81
N ASP A 80 -5.18 4.16 2.60
CA ASP A 80 -5.10 2.71 2.51
C ASP A 80 -6.49 2.08 2.65
N SER A 81 -6.66 0.92 2.02
CA SER A 81 -7.90 0.16 2.08
C SER A 81 -7.75 -1.04 3.00
N PHE A 82 -8.75 -1.33 3.82
CA PHE A 82 -8.80 -2.56 4.60
C PHE A 82 -10.12 -3.30 4.41
N ASP A 83 -10.07 -4.59 4.74
CA ASP A 83 -11.12 -5.57 4.52
C ASP A 83 -11.71 -5.99 5.88
N ALA A 84 -13.03 -5.89 6.07
CA ALA A 84 -13.71 -6.35 7.30
C ALA A 84 -14.78 -7.41 7.00
N HIS A 85 -14.74 -8.51 7.73
CA HIS A 85 -15.69 -9.61 7.55
C HIS A 85 -17.11 -9.19 7.98
N LEU A 86 -18.11 -9.63 7.21
CA LEU A 86 -19.51 -9.42 7.58
C LEU A 86 -19.91 -10.33 8.74
N LYS A 87 -20.23 -9.74 9.89
CA LYS A 87 -20.69 -10.49 11.06
C LYS A 87 -21.96 -11.29 10.73
N GLY A 88 -22.01 -12.55 11.15
CA GLY A 88 -23.15 -13.43 10.93
C GLY A 88 -23.29 -13.98 9.51
N LYS A 89 -22.36 -13.67 8.59
CA LYS A 89 -22.34 -14.26 7.23
C LYS A 89 -21.06 -15.05 7.03
N SER A 90 -21.18 -16.37 6.99
CA SER A 90 -20.08 -17.28 6.68
C SER A 90 -19.99 -17.61 5.18
N THR A 91 -21.12 -17.54 4.47
CA THR A 91 -21.18 -17.91 3.05
C THR A 91 -22.07 -16.93 2.27
N VAL A 92 -21.62 -16.58 1.06
CA VAL A 92 -22.44 -15.95 0.01
C VAL A 92 -21.97 -16.50 -1.33
N SER A 93 -22.79 -16.36 -2.37
CA SER A 93 -22.37 -16.68 -3.74
C SER A 93 -21.08 -15.93 -4.10
N HIS A 94 -20.14 -16.56 -4.81
CA HIS A 94 -18.94 -15.89 -5.34
C HIS A 94 -19.28 -14.72 -6.29
N LYS A 95 -20.49 -14.75 -6.88
CA LYS A 95 -21.00 -13.65 -7.71
C LYS A 95 -21.46 -12.45 -6.88
N SER A 96 -21.73 -12.63 -5.58
CA SER A 96 -22.15 -11.57 -4.67
C SER A 96 -21.17 -10.39 -4.69
N PRO A 97 -21.65 -9.14 -4.69
CA PRO A 97 -20.80 -7.97 -4.50
C PRO A 97 -20.00 -8.02 -3.19
N SER A 98 -20.48 -8.71 -2.16
CA SER A 98 -19.78 -8.85 -0.88
C SER A 98 -18.74 -9.96 -0.84
N TRP A 99 -18.58 -10.77 -1.90
CA TRP A 99 -17.58 -11.82 -1.90
C TRP A 99 -16.19 -11.26 -2.24
N LEU A 100 -15.22 -11.46 -1.34
CA LEU A 100 -13.83 -11.10 -1.56
C LEU A 100 -12.98 -12.37 -1.65
N PHE A 101 -12.39 -12.62 -2.82
CA PHE A 101 -11.54 -13.81 -3.04
C PHE A 101 -10.30 -13.84 -2.15
N LYS A 102 -9.74 -12.69 -1.80
CA LYS A 102 -8.56 -12.57 -0.92
C LYS A 102 -8.83 -13.12 0.49
N CYS A 103 -10.02 -12.85 1.03
CA CYS A 103 -10.43 -13.33 2.36
C CYS A 103 -11.22 -14.65 2.30
N ASN A 104 -11.57 -15.10 1.10
CA ASN A 104 -12.43 -16.26 0.85
C ASN A 104 -13.72 -16.24 1.69
N SER A 105 -14.31 -15.05 1.84
CA SER A 105 -15.41 -14.81 2.77
C SER A 105 -16.25 -13.58 2.36
N PRO A 106 -17.49 -13.46 2.85
CA PRO A 106 -18.27 -12.24 2.74
C PRO A 106 -17.61 -11.09 3.53
N THR A 107 -17.24 -10.03 2.82
CA THR A 107 -16.41 -8.93 3.33
C THR A 107 -16.96 -7.59 2.83
N GLN A 108 -16.71 -6.53 3.59
CA GLN A 108 -16.84 -5.14 3.17
C GLN A 108 -15.48 -4.48 3.14
N GLN A 109 -15.26 -3.63 2.16
CA GLN A 109 -14.04 -2.87 2.04
C GLN A 109 -14.27 -1.45 2.57
N PHE A 110 -13.21 -0.91 3.17
CA PHE A 110 -13.15 0.42 3.71
C PHE A 110 -11.91 1.10 3.16
N MET A 111 -12.01 2.39 2.83
CA MET A 111 -10.88 3.25 2.54
C MET A 111 -10.67 4.18 3.73
N VAL A 112 -9.45 4.27 4.21
CA VAL A 112 -9.06 5.17 5.30
C VAL A 112 -8.15 6.24 4.71
N LEU A 113 -8.44 7.49 5.03
CA LEU A 113 -7.48 8.59 4.92
C LEU A 113 -6.96 8.91 6.32
N GLN A 114 -5.65 8.85 6.49
CA GLN A 114 -4.94 9.20 7.71
C GLN A 114 -3.93 10.30 7.43
N ASP A 115 -3.67 11.15 8.41
CA ASP A 115 -2.52 12.05 8.36
C ASP A 115 -1.22 11.36 8.74
N ALA A 116 -0.12 12.12 8.66
CA ALA A 116 1.21 11.64 9.02
C ALA A 116 1.37 11.33 10.53
N GLU A 117 0.44 11.76 11.37
CA GLU A 117 0.40 11.46 12.81
C GLU A 117 -0.45 10.22 13.11
N GLY A 118 -1.06 9.62 12.08
CA GLY A 118 -1.92 8.44 12.19
C GLY A 118 -3.36 8.75 12.58
N VAL A 119 -3.74 10.02 12.62
CA VAL A 119 -5.12 10.43 12.90
C VAL A 119 -5.96 10.14 11.66
N VAL A 120 -7.09 9.44 11.85
CA VAL A 120 -8.05 9.18 10.77
C VAL A 120 -8.76 10.48 10.42
N CYS A 121 -8.44 11.04 9.25
CA CYS A 121 -9.12 12.21 8.72
C CYS A 121 -10.48 11.85 8.13
N THR A 122 -10.59 10.70 7.46
CA THR A 122 -11.82 10.24 6.83
C THR A 122 -11.84 8.73 6.69
N LEU A 123 -13.02 8.15 6.84
CA LEU A 123 -13.29 6.74 6.59
C LEU A 123 -14.43 6.63 5.59
N TRP A 124 -14.15 6.07 4.41
CA TRP A 124 -15.21 5.65 3.49
C TRP A 124 -15.42 4.17 3.66
N GLY A 125 -16.66 3.78 3.91
CA GLY A 125 -16.95 2.41 4.30
C GLY A 125 -18.10 1.77 3.53
N GLY A 126 -18.15 0.44 3.65
CA GLY A 126 -19.32 -0.36 3.31
C GLY A 126 -19.50 -0.64 1.82
N TYR A 127 -18.51 -0.30 0.98
CA TYR A 127 -18.60 -0.57 -0.45
C TYR A 127 -18.13 -2.00 -0.78
N SER A 128 -18.50 -2.43 -1.98
CA SER A 128 -18.22 -3.78 -2.44
C SER A 128 -16.70 -4.01 -2.52
N PRO A 129 -16.17 -5.14 -2.00
CA PRO A 129 -14.77 -5.55 -2.19
C PRO A 129 -14.35 -5.76 -3.65
N LYS A 130 -15.29 -5.66 -4.61
CA LYS A 130 -15.00 -5.72 -6.05
C LYS A 130 -14.65 -4.37 -6.64
N VAL A 131 -14.83 -3.28 -5.90
CA VAL A 131 -14.42 -1.94 -6.32
C VAL A 131 -12.91 -1.85 -6.16
N PHE A 132 -12.19 -1.65 -7.27
CA PHE A 132 -10.74 -1.42 -7.19
C PHE A 132 -10.44 -0.04 -6.60
N ASN A 133 -9.36 0.06 -5.81
CA ASN A 133 -8.93 1.33 -5.19
C ASN A 133 -8.77 2.46 -6.22
N GLY A 134 -8.33 2.14 -7.44
CA GLY A 134 -8.22 3.12 -8.53
C GLY A 134 -9.57 3.66 -9.01
N ASP A 135 -10.62 2.84 -9.00
CA ASP A 135 -11.97 3.28 -9.38
C ASP A 135 -12.65 4.02 -8.23
N PHE A 136 -12.43 3.58 -6.99
CA PHE A 136 -12.81 4.35 -5.80
C PHE A 136 -12.25 5.78 -5.84
N LEU A 137 -10.96 5.92 -6.17
CA LEU A 137 -10.29 7.22 -6.31
C LEU A 137 -10.91 8.09 -7.40
N LYS A 138 -11.30 7.52 -8.53
CA LYS A 138 -12.01 8.25 -9.60
C LYS A 138 -13.39 8.71 -9.14
N MET A 139 -14.16 7.84 -8.49
CA MET A 139 -15.51 8.15 -7.99
C MET A 139 -15.50 9.27 -6.96
N ASN A 140 -14.46 9.33 -6.12
CA ASN A 140 -14.33 10.32 -5.06
C ASN A 140 -13.38 11.47 -5.43
N GLN A 141 -12.98 11.58 -6.71
CA GLN A 141 -11.94 12.51 -7.13
C GLN A 141 -12.28 13.96 -6.81
N ASP A 142 -13.53 14.37 -7.03
CA ASP A 142 -13.95 15.76 -6.82
C ASP A 142 -13.97 16.11 -5.32
N TRP A 143 -14.46 15.21 -4.48
CA TRP A 143 -14.39 15.37 -3.03
C TRP A 143 -12.94 15.45 -2.56
N ILE A 144 -12.09 14.52 -3.01
CA ILE A 144 -10.66 14.47 -2.64
C ILE A 144 -9.96 15.77 -3.04
N LYS A 145 -10.25 16.31 -4.23
CA LYS A 145 -9.70 17.59 -4.69
C LYS A 145 -10.21 18.78 -3.87
N GLN A 146 -11.47 18.79 -3.47
CA GLN A 146 -12.06 19.93 -2.74
C GLN A 146 -11.69 19.93 -1.26
N SER A 147 -11.63 18.75 -0.64
CA SER A 147 -11.40 18.61 0.80
C SER A 147 -9.93 18.57 1.18
N LEU A 148 -9.03 18.28 0.24
CA LEU A 148 -7.58 18.16 0.49
C LEU A 148 -6.72 19.17 -0.29
N ALA A 149 -7.34 20.14 -0.98
CA ALA A 149 -6.66 21.30 -1.55
C ALA A 149 -6.46 22.40 -0.51
#